data_AF-S7VXI3-F1
#
_entry.id   AF-S7VXI3-F1
#
_cell.length_a   1.000
_cell.length_b   1.000
_cell.length_c   1.000
_cell.angle_alpha   90.00
_cell.angle_beta   90.00
_cell.angle_gamma   90.00
#
_symmetry.space_group_name_H-M   'P 1'
#
loop_
_entity.id
_entity.type
_entity.pdbx_description
1 polymer ?
#
loop_
_entity_poly.entity_id
_entity_poly.type
_entity_poly.pdbx_seq_one_letter_code
_entity_poly.pdbx_strand_id
1 'polypeptide(L)'
;MGQALFLTVLLPVLFGVGPEAYGEASHSHSPASGRYIQQMLDQRCQEIAAELCQSGLRKMCVPSSRIVARNAVGITHQNTLQWRCFDTASLLESNQENNGVNCVDDCGHTIPCPGGVHRQNSNHATRHEILSKLVEEGVQRFCSPYQASANKYCNDKFPGTIARRSKGFGNNVEVAWRCYEKASLLYSVYAECASNCGTTWYCPGGRRGTSTELDKRHYTEEEGIRQAIGSVDSPCSEVEVCLPKDENPPLCLDESGQISRTGGGPPSQPPEMQQPADRSDERGGGKEQSPGGEAQPDHPTKGGNIDLPEKSTSPEKTPKTEIHGDSTKATLEEGQQLTLTFISTKLDVAVGSCHSLVANFLDGFLKFQTGSNSAFDVVEVEEPAGPAVLTIGLGHKGRLAVVLDYTRLNAALGSAAYVVEDSGCSSSEEVSFQGVGSGATLVVTTLGESPTAVSA
;
A
#
# COMPACT_ATOMS: atom_id res chain seq x y z
N MET A 1 -19.58 3.78 -69.94
CA MET A 1 -18.12 3.99 -69.80
C MET A 1 -17.86 4.41 -68.36
N GLY A 2 -17.28 3.52 -67.56
CA GLY A 2 -16.94 3.78 -66.16
C GLY A 2 -16.11 2.60 -65.66
N GLN A 3 -14.79 2.78 -65.65
CA GLN A 3 -13.82 1.75 -65.25
C GLN A 3 -13.78 1.65 -63.72
N ALA A 4 -13.95 0.44 -63.20
CA ALA A 4 -13.66 0.11 -61.81
C ALA A 4 -12.17 -0.28 -61.71
N LEU A 5 -11.40 0.50 -60.95
CA LEU A 5 -10.02 0.17 -60.58
C LEU A 5 -10.07 -0.85 -59.42
N PHE A 6 -9.65 -2.09 -59.69
CA PHE A 6 -9.30 -3.05 -58.63
C PHE A 6 -7.82 -2.89 -58.30
N LEU A 7 -7.53 -2.38 -57.10
CA LEU A 7 -6.19 -2.29 -56.55
C LEU A 7 -5.94 -3.53 -55.69
N THR A 8 -5.22 -4.51 -56.23
CA THR A 8 -4.81 -5.72 -55.50
C THR A 8 -3.52 -5.42 -54.73
N VAL A 9 -3.61 -5.26 -53.42
CA VAL A 9 -2.45 -5.13 -52.53
C VAL A 9 -2.02 -6.53 -52.08
N LEU A 10 -0.84 -6.97 -52.54
CA LEU A 10 -0.18 -8.18 -52.06
C LEU A 10 0.64 -7.84 -50.81
N LEU A 11 0.22 -8.35 -49.65
CA LEU A 11 1.03 -8.35 -48.43
C LEU A 11 1.98 -9.57 -48.44
N PRO A 12 3.29 -9.38 -48.17
CA PRO A 12 4.18 -10.49 -47.87
C PRO A 12 3.96 -10.98 -46.44
N VAL A 13 3.65 -12.28 -46.31
CA VAL A 13 3.63 -13.01 -45.05
C VAL A 13 5.08 -13.34 -44.67
N LEU A 14 5.63 -12.63 -43.68
CA LEU A 14 6.89 -12.97 -43.04
C LEU A 14 6.60 -13.80 -41.79
N PHE A 15 6.82 -15.11 -41.87
CA PHE A 15 6.92 -15.99 -40.71
C PHE A 15 8.31 -15.84 -40.09
N GLY A 16 8.43 -15.00 -39.06
CA GLY A 16 9.56 -14.97 -38.14
C GLY A 16 9.15 -15.62 -36.83
N VAL A 17 9.54 -16.87 -36.62
CA VAL A 17 9.39 -17.58 -35.34
C VAL A 17 10.55 -17.13 -34.45
N GLY A 18 10.33 -16.09 -33.64
CA GLY A 18 11.23 -15.69 -32.56
C GLY A 18 10.90 -16.46 -31.27
N PRO A 19 11.88 -16.74 -30.41
CA PRO A 19 11.61 -17.33 -29.10
C PRO A 19 10.72 -16.37 -28.28
N GLU A 20 9.57 -16.87 -27.82
CA GLU A 20 8.71 -16.18 -26.85
C GLU A 20 9.49 -16.00 -25.54
N ALA A 21 9.96 -14.77 -25.31
CA ALA A 21 10.34 -14.32 -23.98
C ALA A 21 9.04 -14.07 -23.21
N TYR A 22 8.63 -15.04 -22.38
CA TYR A 22 7.58 -14.87 -21.38
C TYR A 22 8.10 -13.98 -20.24
N GLY A 23 8.17 -12.68 -20.49
CA GLY A 23 8.29 -11.66 -19.46
C GLY A 23 7.00 -10.86 -19.44
N GLU A 24 5.97 -11.35 -18.74
CA GLU A 24 4.83 -10.50 -18.41
C GLU A 24 5.35 -9.36 -17.54
N ALA A 25 5.28 -8.13 -18.05
CA ALA A 25 5.51 -6.93 -17.26
C ALA A 25 4.46 -6.89 -16.14
N SER A 26 4.80 -7.46 -14.98
CA SER A 26 3.99 -7.39 -13.77
C SER A 26 3.72 -5.92 -13.49
N HIS A 27 2.47 -5.50 -13.56
CA HIS A 27 2.09 -4.14 -13.22
C HIS A 27 2.56 -3.87 -11.79
N SER A 28 3.48 -2.92 -11.66
CA SER A 28 4.07 -2.51 -10.40
C SER A 28 2.98 -1.98 -9.46
N HIS A 29 2.55 -2.81 -8.52
CA HIS A 29 1.58 -2.41 -7.49
C HIS A 29 2.32 -1.76 -6.32
N SER A 30 2.06 -0.48 -6.07
CA SER A 30 2.59 0.23 -4.90
C SER A 30 2.05 -0.37 -3.59
N PRO A 31 2.83 -0.36 -2.49
CA PRO A 31 2.35 -0.81 -1.19
C PRO A 31 1.42 0.23 -0.52
N ALA A 32 0.32 0.55 -1.20
CA ALA A 32 -0.59 1.62 -0.81
C ALA A 32 -2.06 1.22 -0.98
N SER A 33 -2.93 1.79 -0.12
CA SER A 33 -4.38 1.66 -0.24
C SER A 33 -4.86 2.19 -1.59
N GLY A 34 -5.62 1.34 -2.30
CA GLY A 34 -6.28 1.67 -3.56
C GLY A 34 -7.46 2.64 -3.40
N ARG A 35 -7.92 2.89 -2.16
CA ARG A 35 -9.10 3.72 -1.84
C ARG A 35 -10.38 3.15 -2.45
N TYR A 36 -10.48 1.83 -2.51
CA TYR A 36 -11.57 1.10 -3.15
C TYR A 36 -12.94 1.45 -2.57
N ILE A 37 -13.04 1.63 -1.26
CA ILE A 37 -14.33 2.03 -0.64
C ILE A 37 -14.79 3.36 -1.22
N GLN A 38 -13.92 4.38 -1.23
CA GLN A 38 -14.28 5.69 -1.78
C GLN A 38 -14.66 5.61 -3.26
N GLN A 39 -13.97 4.79 -4.06
CA GLN A 39 -14.30 4.58 -5.48
C GLN A 39 -15.70 3.96 -5.65
N MET A 40 -16.03 2.92 -4.87
CA MET A 40 -17.36 2.29 -4.91
C MET A 40 -18.47 3.27 -4.51
N LEU A 41 -18.22 4.11 -3.50
CA LEU A 41 -19.18 5.14 -3.10
C LEU A 41 -19.39 6.20 -4.18
N ASP A 42 -18.31 6.65 -4.82
CA ASP A 42 -18.39 7.63 -5.91
C ASP A 42 -19.17 7.05 -7.11
N GLN A 43 -18.87 5.81 -7.51
CA GLN A 43 -19.61 5.10 -8.56
C GLN A 43 -21.10 4.96 -8.23
N ARG A 44 -21.43 4.50 -7.01
CA ARG A 44 -22.83 4.40 -6.59
C ARG A 44 -23.54 5.76 -6.59
N CYS A 45 -22.84 6.82 -6.21
CA CYS A 45 -23.41 8.15 -6.26
C CYS A 45 -23.68 8.64 -7.69
N GLN A 46 -22.84 8.28 -8.66
CA GLN A 46 -23.06 8.59 -10.08
C GLN A 46 -24.33 7.91 -10.61
N GLU A 47 -24.54 6.63 -10.26
CA GLU A 47 -25.77 5.90 -10.59
C GLU A 47 -27.00 6.58 -9.98
N ILE A 48 -26.95 6.92 -8.68
CA ILE A 48 -28.07 7.59 -7.99
C ILE A 48 -28.38 8.95 -8.62
N ALA A 49 -27.36 9.72 -9.03
CA ALA A 49 -27.57 10.99 -9.72
C ALA A 49 -28.27 10.77 -11.09
N ALA A 50 -27.87 9.75 -11.83
CA ALA A 50 -28.51 9.37 -13.09
C ALA A 50 -29.98 8.94 -12.89
N GLU A 51 -30.27 8.10 -11.88
CA GLU A 51 -31.64 7.71 -11.49
C GLU A 51 -32.51 8.93 -11.14
N LEU A 52 -31.95 9.88 -10.38
CA LEU A 52 -32.63 11.13 -10.02
C LEU A 52 -32.87 12.03 -11.25
N CYS A 53 -31.91 12.09 -12.17
CA CYS A 53 -32.08 12.80 -13.44
C CYS A 53 -33.25 12.22 -14.26
N GLN A 54 -33.29 10.89 -14.42
CA GLN A 54 -34.40 10.19 -15.09
C GLN A 54 -35.75 10.44 -14.41
N SER A 55 -35.75 10.62 -13.09
CA SER A 55 -36.91 10.99 -12.29
C SER A 55 -37.30 12.48 -12.38
N GLY A 56 -36.63 13.27 -13.22
CA GLY A 56 -36.93 14.68 -13.48
C GLY A 56 -36.17 15.69 -12.61
N LEU A 57 -35.27 15.25 -11.72
CA LEU A 57 -34.46 16.16 -10.91
C LEU A 57 -33.31 16.75 -11.74
N ARG A 58 -33.63 17.77 -12.56
CA ARG A 58 -32.74 18.36 -13.58
C ARG A 58 -31.33 18.73 -13.09
N LYS A 59 -31.19 19.19 -11.84
CA LYS A 59 -29.89 19.56 -11.26
C LYS A 59 -28.93 18.37 -11.08
N MET A 60 -29.42 17.14 -11.17
CA MET A 60 -28.60 15.91 -11.13
C MET A 60 -28.32 15.32 -12.51
N CYS A 61 -28.80 15.96 -13.58
CA CYS A 61 -28.47 15.59 -14.96
C CYS A 61 -27.07 16.11 -15.33
N VAL A 62 -26.04 15.51 -14.75
CA VAL A 62 -24.63 15.92 -14.88
C VAL A 62 -23.75 14.73 -15.26
N PRO A 63 -22.58 14.95 -15.88
CA PRO A 63 -21.62 13.88 -16.14
C PRO A 63 -21.08 13.27 -14.84
N SER A 64 -20.66 12.00 -14.88
CA SER A 64 -20.11 11.27 -13.74
C SER A 64 -18.93 11.96 -13.05
N SER A 65 -18.09 12.68 -13.81
CA SER A 65 -16.96 13.45 -13.28
C SER A 65 -17.35 14.58 -12.31
N ARG A 66 -18.63 14.96 -12.28
CA ARG A 66 -19.16 15.93 -11.32
C ARG A 66 -19.73 15.31 -10.05
N ILE A 67 -19.88 13.99 -9.97
CA ILE A 67 -20.55 13.36 -8.84
C ILE A 67 -19.56 12.57 -7.99
N VAL A 68 -19.57 12.88 -6.69
CA VAL A 68 -18.74 12.22 -5.68
C VAL A 68 -19.52 11.98 -4.39
N ALA A 69 -19.18 10.92 -3.67
CA ALA A 69 -19.67 10.65 -2.33
C ALA A 69 -18.79 11.37 -1.29
N ARG A 70 -19.41 12.13 -0.40
CA ARG A 70 -18.73 12.70 0.76
C ARG A 70 -19.56 12.50 2.01
N ASN A 71 -18.89 12.30 3.14
CA ASN A 71 -19.50 12.32 4.45
C ASN A 71 -19.38 13.73 5.04
N ALA A 72 -20.50 14.45 5.08
CA ALA A 72 -20.51 15.85 5.47
C ALA A 72 -21.88 16.31 5.99
N VAL A 73 -21.90 17.53 6.54
CA VAL A 73 -23.13 18.30 6.70
C VAL A 73 -23.77 18.59 5.33
N GLY A 74 -25.03 18.99 5.32
CA GLY A 74 -25.73 19.38 4.10
C GLY A 74 -26.02 20.88 4.06
N ILE A 75 -27.18 21.24 3.52
CA ILE A 75 -27.66 22.63 3.55
C ILE A 75 -28.00 23.10 4.98
N THR A 76 -28.50 24.32 5.15
CA THR A 76 -29.02 24.82 6.42
C THR A 76 -29.97 23.79 7.03
N HIS A 77 -29.85 23.57 8.36
CA HIS A 77 -30.57 22.56 9.16
C HIS A 77 -30.12 21.09 8.99
N GLN A 78 -29.28 20.76 8.01
CA GLN A 78 -28.66 19.44 7.89
C GLN A 78 -27.29 19.42 8.58
N ASN A 79 -27.29 19.53 9.91
CA ASN A 79 -26.08 19.75 10.71
C ASN A 79 -25.34 18.46 11.13
N THR A 80 -25.85 17.29 10.78
CA THR A 80 -25.19 16.00 11.07
C THR A 80 -24.37 15.52 9.89
N LEU A 81 -23.26 14.85 10.21
CA LEU A 81 -22.41 14.17 9.24
C LEU A 81 -23.15 12.96 8.66
N GLN A 82 -23.38 12.98 7.36
CA GLN A 82 -24.03 11.89 6.64
C GLN A 82 -23.38 11.69 5.28
N TRP A 83 -23.50 10.47 4.76
CA TRP A 83 -23.10 10.17 3.39
C TRP A 83 -24.10 10.78 2.39
N ARG A 84 -23.58 11.63 1.51
CA ARG A 84 -24.35 12.36 0.49
C ARG A 84 -23.60 12.31 -0.84
N CYS A 85 -24.35 12.26 -1.93
CA CYS A 85 -23.85 12.38 -3.30
C CYS A 85 -23.83 13.86 -3.68
N PHE A 86 -22.64 14.44 -3.82
CA PHE A 86 -22.44 15.84 -4.13
C PHE A 86 -22.09 16.05 -5.59
N ASP A 87 -22.61 17.13 -6.14
CA ASP A 87 -22.10 17.76 -7.35
C ASP A 87 -20.90 18.64 -7.01
N THR A 88 -19.71 18.30 -7.51
CA THR A 88 -18.44 18.96 -7.21
C THR A 88 -18.45 20.44 -7.57
N ALA A 89 -19.19 20.86 -8.60
CA ALA A 89 -19.29 22.27 -8.97
C ALA A 89 -20.07 23.13 -7.94
N SER A 90 -20.76 22.49 -6.99
CA SER A 90 -21.45 23.16 -5.88
C SER A 90 -20.69 23.13 -4.56
N LEU A 91 -19.52 22.48 -4.54
CA LEU A 91 -18.60 22.50 -3.41
C LEU A 91 -17.72 23.74 -3.47
N LEU A 92 -17.40 24.29 -2.30
CA LEU A 92 -16.39 25.33 -2.14
C LEU A 92 -15.00 24.70 -2.27
N GLU A 93 -14.04 25.45 -2.81
CA GLU A 93 -12.63 25.00 -2.92
C GLU A 93 -12.00 24.74 -1.55
N SER A 94 -12.33 25.57 -0.56
CA SER A 94 -11.89 25.44 0.83
C SER A 94 -13.08 25.38 1.78
N ASN A 95 -12.87 24.77 2.93
CA ASN A 95 -13.84 24.76 4.01
C ASN A 95 -13.61 25.93 4.98
N GLN A 96 -14.69 26.34 5.62
CA GLN A 96 -14.68 27.13 6.85
C GLN A 96 -14.90 26.19 8.05
N GLU A 97 -15.00 26.74 9.25
CA GLU A 97 -15.36 25.94 10.41
C GLU A 97 -16.71 25.23 10.18
N ASN A 98 -16.75 23.92 10.41
CA ASN A 98 -17.94 23.07 10.44
C ASN A 98 -18.63 22.75 9.09
N ASN A 99 -18.00 23.04 7.94
CA ASN A 99 -18.54 22.62 6.63
C ASN A 99 -17.57 21.81 5.78
N GLY A 100 -16.46 21.32 6.35
CA GLY A 100 -15.55 20.43 5.64
C GLY A 100 -16.22 19.14 5.17
N VAL A 101 -15.75 18.60 4.05
CA VAL A 101 -16.18 17.29 3.54
C VAL A 101 -15.19 16.21 3.93
N ASN A 102 -15.68 15.00 4.15
CA ASN A 102 -14.83 13.84 4.43
C ASN A 102 -14.94 12.80 3.32
N CYS A 103 -13.81 12.20 2.97
CA CYS A 103 -13.74 10.93 2.25
C CYS A 103 -13.63 9.77 3.25
N VAL A 104 -13.48 8.54 2.77
CA VAL A 104 -13.30 7.34 3.60
C VAL A 104 -12.07 6.54 3.18
N ASP A 105 -11.30 6.06 4.17
CA ASP A 105 -10.24 5.08 3.93
C ASP A 105 -10.82 3.67 3.76
N ASP A 106 -9.98 2.70 3.38
CA ASP A 106 -10.43 1.32 3.15
C ASP A 106 -10.76 0.55 4.44
N CYS A 107 -10.67 1.19 5.61
CA CYS A 107 -11.17 0.70 6.90
C CYS A 107 -12.45 1.41 7.36
N GLY A 108 -13.09 2.20 6.49
CA GLY A 108 -14.39 2.79 6.77
C GLY A 108 -14.34 4.05 7.64
N HIS A 109 -13.16 4.60 7.91
CA HIS A 109 -13.01 5.80 8.72
C HIS A 109 -13.04 7.06 7.86
N THR A 110 -13.93 7.99 8.24
CA THR A 110 -14.09 9.26 7.53
C THR A 110 -12.99 10.25 7.86
N ILE A 111 -12.30 10.77 6.85
CA ILE A 111 -11.13 11.66 6.97
C ILE A 111 -11.33 12.92 6.11
N PRO A 112 -10.92 14.11 6.58
CA PRO A 112 -11.04 15.36 5.83
C PRO A 112 -10.43 15.28 4.43
N CYS A 113 -11.22 15.72 3.44
CA CYS A 113 -10.85 15.82 2.03
C CYS A 113 -10.93 17.27 1.56
N PRO A 114 -10.26 17.63 0.44
CA PRO A 114 -10.39 18.98 -0.12
C PRO A 114 -11.84 19.37 -0.39
N GLY A 115 -12.16 20.62 -0.07
CA GLY A 115 -13.44 21.25 -0.33
C GLY A 115 -14.34 21.44 0.90
N GLY A 116 -15.41 22.20 0.70
CA GLY A 116 -16.40 22.50 1.73
C GLY A 116 -17.83 22.58 1.20
N VAL A 117 -18.81 22.34 2.06
CA VAL A 117 -20.22 22.40 1.69
C VAL A 117 -20.72 23.84 1.73
N HIS A 118 -21.23 24.35 0.61
CA HIS A 118 -21.97 25.61 0.59
C HIS A 118 -23.35 25.41 1.24
N ARG A 119 -23.56 25.96 2.44
CA ARG A 119 -24.75 25.68 3.28
C ARG A 119 -26.09 26.11 2.66
N GLN A 120 -26.11 27.03 1.71
CA GLN A 120 -27.32 27.49 1.01
C GLN A 120 -27.45 26.89 -0.39
N ASN A 121 -26.33 26.71 -1.09
CA ASN A 121 -26.32 26.43 -2.54
C ASN A 121 -25.84 25.02 -2.90
N SER A 122 -25.54 24.17 -1.92
CA SER A 122 -25.09 22.80 -2.19
C SER A 122 -26.11 22.01 -3.02
N ASN A 123 -25.64 21.41 -4.10
CA ASN A 123 -26.39 20.45 -4.89
C ASN A 123 -25.97 19.04 -4.49
N HIS A 124 -26.80 18.37 -3.70
CA HIS A 124 -26.53 17.01 -3.24
C HIS A 124 -27.80 16.18 -3.06
N ALA A 125 -27.63 14.86 -2.95
CA ALA A 125 -28.66 13.91 -2.54
C ALA A 125 -28.16 13.10 -1.34
N THR A 126 -28.90 13.14 -0.23
CA THR A 126 -28.54 12.39 0.99
C THR A 126 -28.95 10.93 0.84
N ARG A 127 -28.01 10.01 1.04
CA ARG A 127 -28.17 8.57 0.78
C ARG A 127 -27.42 7.76 1.83
N HIS A 128 -27.63 8.11 3.09
CA HIS A 128 -26.81 7.63 4.18
C HIS A 128 -26.85 6.10 4.31
N GLU A 129 -28.03 5.49 4.29
CA GLU A 129 -28.20 4.05 4.51
C GLU A 129 -27.45 3.20 3.47
N ILE A 130 -27.69 3.43 2.18
CA ILE A 130 -27.05 2.65 1.12
C ILE A 130 -25.53 2.87 1.06
N LEU A 131 -25.06 4.09 1.30
CA LEU A 131 -23.63 4.39 1.27
C LEU A 131 -22.93 3.85 2.52
N SER A 132 -23.55 3.90 3.70
CA SER A 132 -23.03 3.26 4.92
C SER A 132 -22.94 1.74 4.73
N LYS A 133 -23.95 1.11 4.13
CA LYS A 133 -23.93 -0.32 3.84
C LYS A 133 -22.76 -0.71 2.91
N LEU A 134 -22.50 0.08 1.86
CA LEU A 134 -21.34 -0.15 0.98
C LEU A 134 -20.00 0.05 1.70
N VAL A 135 -19.92 0.97 2.67
CA VAL A 135 -18.74 1.09 3.53
C VAL A 135 -18.56 -0.18 4.35
N GLU A 136 -19.61 -0.68 5.01
CA GLU A 136 -19.56 -1.91 5.82
C GLU A 136 -19.12 -3.13 4.99
N GLU A 137 -19.70 -3.31 3.81
CA GLU A 137 -19.32 -4.37 2.86
C GLU A 137 -17.87 -4.21 2.37
N GLY A 138 -17.45 -2.98 2.08
CA GLY A 138 -16.09 -2.66 1.69
C GLY A 138 -15.06 -2.93 2.78
N VAL A 139 -15.38 -2.62 4.05
CA VAL A 139 -14.48 -2.85 5.19
C VAL A 139 -14.11 -4.32 5.32
N GLN A 140 -15.06 -5.25 5.10
CA GLN A 140 -14.77 -6.68 5.16
C GLN A 140 -13.74 -7.11 4.12
N ARG A 141 -13.75 -6.48 2.94
CA ARG A 141 -12.87 -6.82 1.82
C ARG A 141 -11.51 -6.15 1.93
N PHE A 142 -11.47 -4.86 2.28
CA PHE A 142 -10.29 -4.03 2.08
C PHE A 142 -9.57 -3.61 3.36
N CYS A 143 -10.19 -3.77 4.55
CA CYS A 143 -9.54 -3.37 5.79
C CYS A 143 -8.58 -4.46 6.28
N SER A 144 -7.28 -4.14 6.37
CA SER A 144 -6.29 -5.03 7.00
C SER A 144 -6.70 -5.37 8.44
N PRO A 145 -6.68 -6.66 8.85
CA PRO A 145 -6.91 -7.05 10.24
C PRO A 145 -5.91 -6.41 11.22
N TYR A 146 -4.65 -6.25 10.81
CA TYR A 146 -3.61 -5.58 11.59
C TYR A 146 -3.93 -4.09 11.82
N GLN A 147 -4.34 -3.39 10.75
CA GLN A 147 -4.74 -2.00 10.85
C GLN A 147 -6.06 -1.84 11.64
N ALA A 148 -6.99 -2.78 11.50
CA ALA A 148 -8.22 -2.81 12.27
C ALA A 148 -7.94 -2.93 13.77
N SER A 149 -7.01 -3.80 14.17
CA SER A 149 -6.56 -3.92 15.57
C SER A 149 -5.95 -2.61 16.10
N ALA A 150 -5.05 -2.00 15.33
CA ALA A 150 -4.46 -0.70 15.67
C ALA A 150 -5.52 0.41 15.83
N ASN A 151 -6.48 0.49 14.89
CA ASN A 151 -7.58 1.44 14.96
C ASN A 151 -8.48 1.18 16.17
N LYS A 152 -8.77 -0.08 16.48
CA LYS A 152 -9.57 -0.47 17.63
C LYS A 152 -8.89 -0.05 18.94
N TYR A 153 -7.59 -0.35 19.11
CA TYR A 153 -6.82 0.12 20.26
C TYR A 153 -6.93 1.63 20.44
N CYS A 154 -6.70 2.39 19.36
CA CYS A 154 -6.81 3.84 19.41
C CYS A 154 -8.20 4.33 19.78
N ASN A 155 -9.25 3.79 19.18
CA ASN A 155 -10.62 4.20 19.47
C ASN A 155 -11.08 3.81 20.90
N ASP A 156 -10.66 2.66 21.40
CA ASP A 156 -10.99 2.22 22.76
C ASP A 156 -10.30 3.11 23.81
N LYS A 157 -9.04 3.52 23.57
CA LYS A 157 -8.28 4.39 24.47
C LYS A 157 -8.66 5.87 24.33
N PHE A 158 -8.86 6.33 23.10
CA PHE A 158 -9.17 7.71 22.72
C PHE A 158 -10.32 7.70 21.68
N PRO A 159 -11.59 7.78 22.14
CA PRO A 159 -12.76 7.67 21.26
C PRO A 159 -12.71 8.60 20.05
N GLY A 160 -12.98 8.04 18.87
CA GLY A 160 -12.99 8.78 17.60
C GLY A 160 -11.62 8.93 16.92
N THR A 161 -10.55 8.38 17.49
CA THR A 161 -9.22 8.38 16.89
C THR A 161 -8.95 7.12 16.04
N ILE A 162 -7.96 7.22 15.14
CA ILE A 162 -7.46 6.09 14.33
C ILE A 162 -5.93 6.05 14.34
N ALA A 163 -5.34 4.88 14.08
CA ALA A 163 -3.90 4.68 14.12
C ALA A 163 -3.24 5.00 12.76
N ARG A 164 -2.15 5.77 12.80
CA ARG A 164 -1.20 5.95 11.68
C ARG A 164 0.21 6.10 12.23
N ARG A 165 1.22 5.67 11.46
CA ARG A 165 2.61 6.07 11.67
C ARG A 165 2.90 7.31 10.84
N SER A 166 2.81 8.48 11.48
CA SER A 166 2.88 9.76 10.77
C SER A 166 3.47 10.88 11.64
N LYS A 167 3.48 12.09 11.07
CA LYS A 167 4.15 13.27 11.61
C LYS A 167 3.38 13.88 12.80
N GLY A 168 4.13 14.42 13.76
CA GLY A 168 3.59 15.12 14.93
C GLY A 168 3.40 16.63 14.71
N PHE A 169 3.35 17.39 15.81
CA PHE A 169 3.26 18.85 15.79
C PHE A 169 4.63 19.50 15.52
N GLY A 170 4.71 20.40 14.55
CA GLY A 170 5.90 21.22 14.27
C GLY A 170 7.14 20.46 13.80
N ASN A 171 7.00 19.17 13.46
CA ASN A 171 8.08 18.33 12.96
C ASN A 171 7.61 17.64 11.67
N ASN A 172 8.21 18.02 10.54
CA ASN A 172 7.84 17.53 9.22
C ASN A 172 8.66 16.32 8.74
N VAL A 173 9.53 15.74 9.59
CA VAL A 173 10.41 14.62 9.24
C VAL A 173 10.09 13.39 10.08
N GLU A 174 10.02 13.54 11.40
CA GLU A 174 9.83 12.42 12.32
C GLU A 174 8.43 11.82 12.18
N VAL A 175 8.36 10.49 12.20
CA VAL A 175 7.12 9.72 12.19
C VAL A 175 7.07 8.77 13.38
N ALA A 176 5.89 8.64 13.97
CA ALA A 176 5.62 7.68 15.03
C ALA A 176 4.19 7.16 14.94
N TRP A 177 3.95 5.96 15.47
CA TRP A 177 2.61 5.42 15.67
C TRP A 177 1.87 6.29 16.69
N ARG A 178 0.77 6.89 16.22
CA ARG A 178 -0.06 7.81 16.99
C ARG A 178 -1.53 7.49 16.76
N CYS A 179 -2.33 7.73 17.78
CA CYS A 179 -3.79 7.79 17.70
C CYS A 179 -4.19 9.22 17.31
N TYR A 180 -4.64 9.40 16.07
CA TYR A 180 -5.02 10.70 15.51
C TYR A 180 -6.51 10.93 15.60
N GLU A 181 -6.92 12.12 16.06
CA GLU A 181 -8.28 12.57 15.78
C GLU A 181 -8.46 12.68 14.27
N LYS A 182 -9.48 12.01 13.72
CA LYS A 182 -9.71 11.96 12.26
C LYS A 182 -9.74 13.34 11.61
N ALA A 183 -10.31 14.33 12.29
CA ALA A 183 -10.40 15.71 11.81
C ALA A 183 -9.05 16.44 11.64
N SER A 184 -7.96 15.89 12.20
CA SER A 184 -6.60 16.41 12.01
C SER A 184 -5.89 15.85 10.78
N LEU A 185 -6.38 14.73 10.24
CA LEU A 185 -5.74 14.06 9.12
C LEU A 185 -6.14 14.69 7.79
N LEU A 186 -5.30 14.48 6.77
CA LEU A 186 -5.55 14.94 5.41
C LEU A 186 -5.60 13.74 4.48
N TYR A 187 -6.76 13.49 3.85
CA TYR A 187 -6.95 12.34 2.97
C TYR A 187 -5.98 12.32 1.79
N SER A 188 -5.61 13.49 1.26
CA SER A 188 -4.65 13.64 0.16
C SER A 188 -3.19 13.39 0.55
N VAL A 189 -2.89 13.24 1.84
CA VAL A 189 -1.55 12.92 2.33
C VAL A 189 -1.55 11.45 2.72
N TYR A 190 -0.68 10.66 2.11
CA TYR A 190 -0.45 9.28 2.51
C TYR A 190 0.43 9.23 3.77
N ALA A 191 0.14 8.29 4.66
CA ALA A 191 0.94 7.99 5.83
C ALA A 191 1.02 6.48 6.03
N GLU A 192 2.05 6.05 6.75
CA GLU A 192 2.25 4.63 7.01
C GLU A 192 1.10 4.07 7.87
N CYS A 193 0.65 2.89 7.47
CA CYS A 193 -0.37 2.06 8.08
C CYS A 193 0.07 0.59 8.01
N ALA A 194 -0.66 -0.32 8.65
CA ALA A 194 -0.33 -1.74 8.65
C ALA A 194 -0.97 -2.46 7.45
N SER A 195 -0.18 -3.19 6.66
CA SER A 195 -0.67 -4.08 5.61
C SER A 195 -1.48 -5.24 6.18
N ASN A 196 -2.12 -6.05 5.34
CA ASN A 196 -2.79 -7.29 5.77
C ASN A 196 -1.83 -8.45 6.08
N CYS A 197 -0.52 -8.19 6.13
CA CYS A 197 0.52 -9.08 6.66
C CYS A 197 1.28 -8.46 7.86
N GLY A 198 0.79 -7.35 8.44
CA GLY A 198 1.46 -6.66 9.54
C GLY A 198 2.74 -5.92 9.14
N THR A 199 2.98 -5.74 7.84
CA THR A 199 4.15 -5.04 7.27
C THR A 199 3.83 -3.60 6.88
N THR A 200 4.83 -2.85 6.42
CA THR A 200 4.70 -1.47 5.95
C THR A 200 3.67 -1.36 4.82
N TRP A 201 2.76 -0.40 4.95
CA TRP A 201 1.78 -0.02 3.93
C TRP A 201 1.52 1.48 4.01
N TYR A 202 0.91 2.08 2.99
CA TYR A 202 0.55 3.50 3.01
C TYR A 202 -0.94 3.73 2.76
N CYS A 203 -1.56 4.52 3.63
CA CYS A 203 -3.00 4.79 3.59
C CYS A 203 -3.27 6.29 3.46
N PRO A 204 -4.39 6.70 2.83
CA PRO A 204 -4.83 8.09 2.91
C PRO A 204 -5.10 8.48 4.37
N GLY A 205 -4.92 9.77 4.67
CA GLY A 205 -5.11 10.32 6.02
C GLY A 205 -3.81 10.47 6.79
N GLY A 206 -2.88 11.25 6.27
CA GLY A 206 -1.60 11.56 6.90
C GLY A 206 -1.51 12.98 7.47
N ARG A 207 -0.38 13.28 8.10
CA ARG A 207 -0.02 14.62 8.59
C ARG A 207 1.13 15.20 7.79
N ARG A 208 1.15 16.53 7.67
CA ARG A 208 2.26 17.27 7.05
C ARG A 208 3.37 17.61 8.04
N GLY A 209 3.08 17.59 9.34
CA GLY A 209 4.02 18.01 10.38
C GLY A 209 4.12 19.53 10.54
N THR A 210 3.01 20.23 10.28
CA THR A 210 2.92 21.69 10.44
C THR A 210 2.67 22.06 11.92
N SER A 211 2.56 23.36 12.21
CA SER A 211 2.39 23.87 13.58
C SER A 211 1.00 24.50 13.83
N THR A 212 -0.04 23.99 13.17
CA THR A 212 -1.43 24.44 13.39
C THR A 212 -2.03 23.77 14.63
N GLU A 213 -3.14 24.29 15.15
CA GLU A 213 -3.85 23.65 16.28
C GLU A 213 -4.36 22.24 15.93
N LEU A 214 -4.67 21.97 14.65
CA LEU A 214 -5.01 20.62 14.20
C LEU A 214 -3.80 19.67 14.29
N ASP A 215 -2.56 20.16 14.21
CA ASP A 215 -1.35 19.34 14.32
C ASP A 215 -1.12 18.80 15.74
N LYS A 216 -1.76 19.37 16.76
CA LYS A 216 -1.67 18.88 18.16
C LYS A 216 -2.64 17.75 18.49
N ARG A 217 -3.63 17.46 17.64
CA ARG A 217 -4.76 16.56 17.94
C ARG A 217 -4.42 15.09 17.69
N HIS A 218 -3.44 14.60 18.44
CA HIS A 218 -2.98 13.22 18.38
C HIS A 218 -2.31 12.81 19.69
N TYR A 219 -2.21 11.50 19.89
CA TYR A 219 -1.56 10.89 21.06
C TYR A 219 -0.50 9.89 20.58
N THR A 220 0.76 10.10 20.92
CA THR A 220 1.84 9.13 20.57
C THR A 220 1.68 7.88 21.40
N GLU A 221 1.58 6.73 20.75
CA GLU A 221 1.23 5.44 21.36
C GLU A 221 2.01 4.30 20.69
N GLU A 222 3.33 4.47 20.55
CA GLU A 222 4.22 3.52 19.86
C GLU A 222 4.04 2.09 20.37
N GLU A 223 4.20 1.89 21.68
CA GLU A 223 4.16 0.54 22.27
C GLU A 223 2.76 -0.08 22.18
N GLY A 224 1.72 0.67 22.57
CA GLY A 224 0.36 0.15 22.57
C GLY A 224 -0.15 -0.20 21.16
N ILE A 225 0.17 0.62 20.15
CA ILE A 225 -0.19 0.33 18.76
C ILE A 225 0.62 -0.84 18.22
N ARG A 226 1.93 -0.93 18.48
CA ARG A 226 2.76 -2.07 18.07
C ARG A 226 2.28 -3.37 18.70
N GLN A 227 1.94 -3.35 19.98
CA GLN A 227 1.37 -4.50 20.68
C GLN A 227 0.03 -4.92 20.06
N ALA A 228 -0.85 -3.96 19.74
CA ALA A 228 -2.12 -4.25 19.08
C ALA A 228 -1.91 -4.89 17.70
N ILE A 229 -0.97 -4.39 16.91
CA ILE A 229 -0.60 -4.98 15.61
C ILE A 229 -0.03 -6.40 15.79
N GLY A 230 0.93 -6.59 16.71
CA GLY A 230 1.56 -7.89 16.97
C GLY A 230 0.65 -8.94 17.62
N SER A 231 -0.51 -8.53 18.15
CA SER A 231 -1.51 -9.45 18.71
C SER A 231 -2.42 -10.10 17.67
N VAL A 232 -2.31 -9.71 16.40
CA VAL A 232 -3.13 -10.26 15.31
C VAL A 232 -2.45 -11.51 14.77
N ASP A 233 -3.18 -12.63 14.80
CA ASP A 233 -2.73 -13.90 14.22
C ASP A 233 -2.47 -13.75 12.71
N SER A 234 -1.39 -14.37 12.24
CA SER A 234 -1.04 -14.40 10.82
C SER A 234 -2.13 -15.11 10.01
N PRO A 235 -2.56 -14.56 8.85
CA PRO A 235 -3.45 -15.26 7.93
C PRO A 235 -2.75 -16.42 7.20
N CYS A 236 -1.42 -16.47 7.24
CA CYS A 236 -0.59 -17.55 6.70
C CYS A 236 -0.05 -18.43 7.83
N SER A 237 0.18 -19.71 7.56
CA SER A 237 0.84 -20.62 8.51
C SER A 237 2.29 -20.23 8.79
N GLU A 238 2.88 -20.78 9.84
CA GLU A 238 4.27 -20.47 10.25
C GLU A 238 5.33 -20.89 9.21
N VAL A 239 4.98 -21.70 8.21
CA VAL A 239 5.87 -22.16 7.13
C VAL A 239 5.59 -21.46 5.79
N GLU A 240 4.76 -20.42 5.82
CA GLU A 240 4.39 -19.62 4.65
C GLU A 240 4.87 -18.18 4.80
N VAL A 241 5.29 -17.58 3.68
CA VAL A 241 5.62 -16.17 3.57
C VAL A 241 4.35 -15.40 3.18
N CYS A 242 3.95 -14.44 4.02
CA CYS A 242 2.83 -13.55 3.74
C CYS A 242 3.25 -12.39 2.83
N LEU A 243 2.68 -12.32 1.63
CA LEU A 243 2.83 -11.21 0.70
C LEU A 243 1.57 -10.32 0.73
N PRO A 244 1.67 -9.06 1.18
CA PRO A 244 0.51 -8.21 1.38
C PRO A 244 -0.16 -7.81 0.08
N LYS A 245 -1.46 -7.57 0.16
CA LYS A 245 -2.31 -7.08 -0.94
C LYS A 245 -3.18 -5.94 -0.44
N ASP A 246 -3.73 -5.17 -1.38
CA ASP A 246 -4.69 -4.09 -1.12
C ASP A 246 -6.14 -4.57 -0.92
N GLU A 247 -6.36 -5.89 -0.97
CA GLU A 247 -7.60 -6.58 -0.63
C GLU A 247 -7.27 -7.86 0.16
N ASN A 248 -8.14 -8.24 1.10
CA ASN A 248 -8.02 -9.49 1.84
C ASN A 248 -8.55 -10.70 1.05
N PRO A 249 -7.97 -11.90 1.24
CA PRO A 249 -6.78 -12.18 2.02
C PRO A 249 -5.47 -11.79 1.30
N PRO A 250 -4.34 -11.69 2.02
CA PRO A 250 -3.02 -11.63 1.39
C PRO A 250 -2.69 -12.93 0.65
N LEU A 251 -1.56 -12.94 -0.06
CA LEU A 251 -1.03 -14.16 -0.68
C LEU A 251 -0.09 -14.86 0.31
N CYS A 252 -0.36 -16.14 0.60
CA CYS A 252 0.52 -17.01 1.38
C CYS A 252 1.29 -17.92 0.42
N LEU A 253 2.62 -17.88 0.46
CA LEU A 253 3.48 -18.72 -0.34
C LEU A 253 4.25 -19.68 0.56
N ASP A 254 4.32 -20.96 0.19
CA ASP A 254 5.20 -21.91 0.87
C ASP A 254 6.62 -21.32 0.93
N GLU A 255 7.25 -21.36 2.11
CA GLU A 255 8.59 -20.84 2.35
C GLU A 255 9.64 -21.72 1.63
N SER A 256 9.64 -21.67 0.28
CA SER A 256 10.38 -22.49 -0.67
C SER A 256 11.22 -23.59 -0.03
N GLY A 257 10.51 -24.58 0.54
CA GLY A 257 11.08 -25.55 1.46
C GLY A 257 12.23 -26.23 0.76
N GLN A 258 13.42 -26.22 1.40
CA GLN A 258 14.68 -26.79 0.93
C GLN A 258 14.52 -27.64 -0.32
N ILE A 259 14.39 -26.98 -1.49
CA ILE A 259 14.38 -27.70 -2.75
C ILE A 259 15.81 -28.19 -2.82
N SER A 260 16.02 -29.44 -2.42
CA SER A 260 17.29 -30.11 -2.54
C SER A 260 17.67 -29.94 -3.99
N ARG A 261 18.62 -29.04 -4.26
CA ARG A 261 19.40 -28.98 -5.50
C ARG A 261 20.22 -30.27 -5.56
N THR A 262 19.55 -31.42 -5.57
CA THR A 262 20.15 -32.69 -5.93
C THR A 262 20.43 -32.58 -7.41
N GLY A 263 21.72 -32.61 -7.72
CA GLY A 263 22.28 -32.10 -8.96
C GLY A 263 21.70 -32.73 -10.21
N GLY A 264 21.97 -32.06 -11.33
CA GLY A 264 21.81 -32.63 -12.66
C GLY A 264 22.55 -33.96 -12.77
N GLY A 265 21.81 -35.05 -12.53
CA GLY A 265 22.10 -36.35 -13.12
C GLY A 265 21.48 -36.39 -14.53
N PRO A 266 22.13 -37.05 -15.51
CA PRO A 266 21.61 -37.17 -16.87
C PRO A 266 20.24 -37.86 -16.89
N PRO A 267 19.42 -37.60 -17.92
CA PRO A 267 18.03 -38.08 -17.98
C PRO A 267 18.00 -39.60 -17.88
N SER A 268 17.50 -40.09 -16.75
CA SER A 268 17.17 -41.50 -16.58
C SER A 268 15.84 -41.77 -17.26
N GLN A 269 15.80 -42.89 -17.97
CA GLN A 269 14.73 -43.34 -18.87
C GLN A 269 13.32 -43.32 -18.23
N PRO A 270 12.26 -43.20 -19.04
CA PRO A 270 10.88 -43.20 -18.54
C PRO A 270 10.54 -44.53 -17.84
N PRO A 271 9.84 -44.50 -16.69
CA PRO A 271 9.40 -45.70 -16.01
C PRO A 271 8.35 -46.44 -16.82
N GLU A 272 8.54 -47.74 -16.90
CA GLU A 272 7.63 -48.73 -17.47
C GLU A 272 6.28 -48.72 -16.72
N MET A 273 5.21 -48.60 -17.49
CA MET A 273 3.83 -48.57 -17.02
C MET A 273 3.44 -49.96 -16.49
N GLN A 274 3.35 -50.12 -15.16
CA GLN A 274 2.72 -51.29 -14.55
C GLN A 274 1.31 -50.96 -14.04
N GLN A 275 0.37 -51.76 -14.53
CA GLN A 275 -1.06 -51.74 -14.29
C GLN A 275 -1.44 -52.14 -12.84
N PRO A 276 -2.66 -51.78 -12.40
CA PRO A 276 -3.05 -51.79 -10.99
C PRO A 276 -3.45 -53.19 -10.51
N ALA A 277 -3.09 -53.51 -9.26
CA ALA A 277 -3.63 -54.64 -8.54
C ALA A 277 -4.68 -54.16 -7.53
N ASP A 278 -5.88 -54.74 -7.68
CA ASP A 278 -6.95 -54.82 -6.69
C ASP A 278 -6.44 -55.05 -5.27
N ARG A 279 -7.02 -54.33 -4.30
CA ARG A 279 -7.44 -54.94 -3.03
C ARG A 279 -8.46 -54.10 -2.27
N SER A 280 -9.45 -54.85 -1.81
CA SER A 280 -10.71 -54.56 -1.16
C SER A 280 -10.61 -54.42 0.38
N ASP A 281 -11.63 -53.74 0.91
CA ASP A 281 -12.32 -53.89 2.21
C ASP A 281 -11.61 -53.73 3.56
N GLU A 282 -12.10 -52.80 4.39
CA GLU A 282 -12.83 -52.98 5.68
C GLU A 282 -12.75 -51.67 6.51
N ARG A 283 -13.84 -50.93 6.82
CA ARG A 283 -14.96 -51.12 7.78
C ARG A 283 -14.63 -50.75 9.25
N GLY A 284 -15.37 -49.75 9.77
CA GLY A 284 -15.58 -49.44 11.20
C GLY A 284 -15.43 -47.94 11.50
N GLY A 285 -16.35 -47.17 12.10
CA GLY A 285 -17.58 -47.46 12.83
C GLY A 285 -17.51 -46.93 14.28
N GLY A 286 -18.15 -45.79 14.57
CA GLY A 286 -18.43 -45.26 15.94
C GLY A 286 -18.57 -43.73 15.96
N LYS A 287 -19.78 -43.15 15.95
CA LYS A 287 -20.68 -42.75 17.08
C LYS A 287 -20.01 -41.82 18.12
N GLU A 288 -20.31 -40.52 18.15
CA GLU A 288 -21.50 -39.82 18.73
C GLU A 288 -21.31 -39.51 20.23
N GLN A 289 -21.15 -38.21 20.58
CA GLN A 289 -21.87 -37.50 21.67
C GLN A 289 -21.30 -36.09 21.94
N SER A 290 -22.20 -35.10 21.91
CA SER A 290 -22.17 -33.80 22.62
C SER A 290 -22.97 -33.97 23.94
N PRO A 291 -23.18 -33.00 24.88
CA PRO A 291 -22.75 -31.59 24.95
C PRO A 291 -22.34 -31.10 26.39
N GLY A 292 -22.01 -29.80 26.51
CA GLY A 292 -22.45 -28.96 27.65
C GLY A 292 -21.42 -28.58 28.72
N GLY A 293 -21.39 -27.30 29.10
CA GLY A 293 -20.76 -26.83 30.33
C GLY A 293 -20.39 -25.33 30.34
N GLU A 294 -21.36 -24.46 30.61
CA GLU A 294 -21.15 -23.07 31.04
C GLU A 294 -20.42 -23.01 32.39
N ALA A 295 -19.53 -22.02 32.55
CA ALA A 295 -19.17 -21.46 33.85
C ALA A 295 -18.71 -20.00 33.69
N GLN A 296 -19.56 -19.06 34.14
CA GLN A 296 -19.14 -17.72 34.59
C GLN A 296 -18.30 -17.84 35.87
N PRO A 297 -17.40 -16.87 36.10
CA PRO A 297 -17.45 -16.22 37.40
C PRO A 297 -17.34 -14.69 37.35
N ASP A 298 -17.85 -14.12 38.43
CA ASP A 298 -18.03 -12.73 38.78
C ASP A 298 -16.78 -11.83 38.79
N HIS A 299 -17.07 -10.53 38.62
CA HIS A 299 -16.23 -9.39 38.99
C HIS A 299 -15.70 -9.46 40.44
N PRO A 300 -14.55 -8.80 40.71
CA PRO A 300 -14.64 -7.58 41.50
C PRO A 300 -13.76 -6.41 41.02
N THR A 301 -14.21 -5.23 41.45
CA THR A 301 -13.71 -3.87 41.26
C THR A 301 -12.58 -3.50 42.24
N LYS A 302 -11.93 -2.35 41.95
CA LYS A 302 -10.91 -1.59 42.74
C LYS A 302 -9.48 -2.09 42.54
N GLY A 303 -8.48 -1.26 42.24
CA GLY A 303 -8.30 0.17 42.44
C GLY A 303 -6.90 0.35 43.04
N GLY A 304 -5.96 0.90 42.26
CA GLY A 304 -4.60 1.13 42.72
C GLY A 304 -3.80 1.91 41.69
N ASN A 305 -3.69 3.23 41.90
CA ASN A 305 -2.67 4.06 41.26
C ASN A 305 -1.31 3.56 41.72
N ILE A 306 -0.49 3.09 40.79
CA ILE A 306 0.93 2.86 40.99
C ILE A 306 1.64 3.83 40.05
N ASP A 307 2.12 4.94 40.61
CA ASP A 307 3.10 5.80 39.94
C ASP A 307 4.41 5.01 39.80
N LEU A 308 4.73 4.59 38.58
CA LEU A 308 6.03 4.04 38.21
C LEU A 308 6.83 5.10 37.43
N PRO A 309 8.13 5.24 37.72
CA PRO A 309 8.96 6.31 37.17
C PRO A 309 9.25 6.07 35.68
N GLU A 310 8.98 7.09 34.86
CA GLU A 310 9.40 7.16 33.45
C GLU A 310 10.93 7.10 33.36
N LYS A 311 11.46 5.93 32.98
CA LYS A 311 12.83 5.81 32.51
C LYS A 311 12.84 6.02 31.01
N SER A 312 13.07 7.26 30.60
CA SER A 312 13.31 7.66 29.21
C SER A 312 14.54 6.93 28.66
N THR A 313 14.32 5.94 27.80
CA THR A 313 15.34 5.38 26.90
C THR A 313 15.12 5.99 25.52
N SER A 314 16.04 6.84 25.07
CA SER A 314 16.06 7.39 23.71
C SER A 314 16.05 6.26 22.66
N PRO A 315 15.22 6.35 21.61
CA PRO A 315 15.20 5.35 20.55
C PRO A 315 16.52 5.38 19.76
N GLU A 316 17.03 4.19 19.50
CA GLU A 316 18.23 3.93 18.71
C GLU A 316 17.99 4.42 17.27
N LYS A 317 18.77 5.43 16.86
CA LYS A 317 18.61 6.13 15.59
C LYS A 317 19.17 5.27 14.47
N THR A 318 18.32 4.76 13.58
CA THR A 318 18.77 4.02 12.39
C THR A 318 19.78 4.86 11.60
N PRO A 319 20.95 4.30 11.23
CA PRO A 319 21.99 5.06 10.56
C PRO A 319 21.47 5.63 9.24
N LYS A 320 21.42 6.96 9.15
CA LYS A 320 21.04 7.69 7.94
C LYS A 320 22.26 8.44 7.43
N THR A 321 22.70 8.10 6.23
CA THR A 321 23.85 8.75 5.59
C THR A 321 23.34 9.85 4.65
N GLU A 322 23.68 11.10 4.94
CA GLU A 322 23.43 12.23 4.05
C GLU A 322 24.53 12.31 2.99
N ILE A 323 24.13 12.51 1.73
CA ILE A 323 25.03 12.53 0.59
C ILE A 323 25.25 13.98 0.17
N HIS A 324 26.49 14.44 0.32
CA HIS A 324 26.87 15.82 -0.04
C HIS A 324 27.42 15.96 -1.47
N GLY A 325 27.50 14.86 -2.23
CA GLY A 325 27.96 14.82 -3.63
C GLY A 325 26.92 14.29 -4.60
N ASP A 326 27.33 14.06 -5.85
CA ASP A 326 26.45 13.52 -6.91
C ASP A 326 26.46 11.99 -7.00
N SER A 327 27.31 11.33 -6.21
CA SER A 327 27.37 9.87 -6.16
C SER A 327 27.57 9.37 -4.74
N THR A 328 27.12 8.13 -4.52
CA THR A 328 27.34 7.41 -3.26
C THR A 328 27.45 5.91 -3.54
N LYS A 329 28.00 5.18 -2.58
CA LYS A 329 28.09 3.71 -2.62
C LYS A 329 27.71 3.13 -1.27
N ALA A 330 27.10 1.96 -1.27
CA ALA A 330 26.86 1.17 -0.07
C ALA A 330 26.89 -0.32 -0.38
N THR A 331 27.37 -1.11 0.55
CA THR A 331 27.23 -2.57 0.49
C THR A 331 25.79 -2.95 0.85
N LEU A 332 25.22 -3.86 0.07
CA LEU A 332 23.90 -4.47 0.29
C LEU A 332 24.09 -5.97 0.48
N GLU A 333 23.78 -6.46 1.67
CA GLU A 333 23.89 -7.87 2.03
C GLU A 333 22.53 -8.59 1.93
N GLU A 334 22.57 -9.91 1.86
CA GLU A 334 21.39 -10.76 1.86
C GLU A 334 20.52 -10.50 3.10
N GLY A 335 19.22 -10.29 2.87
CA GLY A 335 18.28 -9.86 3.90
C GLY A 335 18.32 -8.36 4.20
N GLN A 336 19.06 -7.53 3.45
CA GLN A 336 19.04 -6.07 3.62
C GLN A 336 18.22 -5.37 2.54
N GLN A 337 17.95 -4.10 2.82
CA GLN A 337 17.31 -3.14 1.93
C GLN A 337 18.05 -1.80 1.99
N LEU A 338 18.32 -1.24 0.81
CA LEU A 338 18.77 0.13 0.62
C LEU A 338 17.56 1.01 0.27
N THR A 339 17.40 2.13 0.96
CA THR A 339 16.40 3.15 0.64
C THR A 339 17.10 4.47 0.35
N LEU A 340 17.06 4.90 -0.91
CA LEU A 340 17.61 6.16 -1.39
C LEU A 340 16.47 7.15 -1.64
N THR A 341 16.46 8.26 -0.92
CA THR A 341 15.62 9.43 -1.26
C THR A 341 16.47 10.46 -1.99
N PHE A 342 16.08 10.84 -3.19
CA PHE A 342 16.84 11.74 -4.06
C PHE A 342 15.95 12.75 -4.78
N ILE A 343 16.53 13.85 -5.25
CA ILE A 343 15.83 14.89 -6.01
C ILE A 343 16.64 15.13 -7.29
N SER A 344 16.39 14.30 -8.30
CA SER A 344 17.07 14.37 -9.59
C SER A 344 16.17 13.79 -10.68
N THR A 345 16.33 14.27 -11.91
CA THR A 345 15.63 13.76 -13.10
C THR A 345 16.40 12.65 -13.81
N LYS A 346 17.60 12.29 -13.33
CA LYS A 346 18.38 11.15 -13.81
C LYS A 346 19.08 10.45 -12.66
N LEU A 347 19.03 9.12 -12.64
CA LEU A 347 19.73 8.30 -11.67
C LEU A 347 20.30 7.06 -12.37
N ASP A 348 21.61 6.88 -12.28
CA ASP A 348 22.32 5.69 -12.74
C ASP A 348 22.67 4.83 -11.51
N VAL A 349 22.31 3.56 -11.55
CA VAL A 349 22.50 2.61 -10.46
C VAL A 349 23.19 1.35 -10.98
N ALA A 350 24.21 0.89 -10.26
CA ALA A 350 24.80 -0.42 -10.48
C ALA A 350 24.78 -1.21 -9.18
N VAL A 351 24.20 -2.41 -9.20
CA VAL A 351 24.20 -3.37 -8.10
C VAL A 351 25.33 -4.36 -8.40
N GLY A 352 26.50 -4.06 -7.85
CA GLY A 352 27.74 -4.78 -8.11
C GLY A 352 28.01 -4.99 -9.59
N SER A 353 28.15 -6.26 -9.98
CA SER A 353 28.33 -6.68 -11.38
C SER A 353 27.11 -7.41 -11.96
N CYS A 354 26.10 -7.68 -11.14
CA CYS A 354 24.92 -8.47 -11.49
C CYS A 354 23.81 -7.63 -12.09
N HIS A 355 23.65 -6.35 -11.74
CA HIS A 355 22.58 -5.52 -12.32
C HIS A 355 22.98 -4.08 -12.60
N SER A 356 22.34 -3.51 -13.61
CA SER A 356 22.36 -2.08 -13.89
C SER A 356 20.94 -1.56 -14.08
N LEU A 357 20.70 -0.37 -13.52
CA LEU A 357 19.45 0.36 -13.66
C LEU A 357 19.73 1.81 -14.03
N VAL A 358 18.95 2.34 -14.96
CA VAL A 358 19.01 3.76 -15.36
C VAL A 358 17.60 4.33 -15.32
N ALA A 359 17.32 5.19 -14.35
CA ALA A 359 16.12 6.01 -14.32
C ALA A 359 16.41 7.32 -15.02
N ASN A 360 15.78 7.56 -16.17
CA ASN A 360 15.89 8.81 -16.90
C ASN A 360 14.50 9.40 -17.08
N PHE A 361 14.11 10.25 -16.14
CA PHE A 361 12.79 10.86 -16.12
C PHE A 361 12.63 11.95 -17.18
N LEU A 362 13.72 12.56 -17.65
CA LEU A 362 13.69 13.52 -18.76
C LEU A 362 13.26 12.85 -20.07
N ASP A 363 13.79 11.66 -20.31
CA ASP A 363 13.46 10.86 -21.49
C ASP A 363 12.27 9.90 -21.24
N GLY A 364 11.68 9.94 -20.05
CA GLY A 364 10.47 9.19 -19.69
C GLY A 364 10.65 7.68 -19.59
N PHE A 365 11.82 7.17 -19.18
CA PHE A 365 12.04 5.73 -19.06
C PHE A 365 12.82 5.30 -17.81
N LEU A 366 12.55 4.07 -17.39
CA LEU A 366 13.34 3.28 -16.46
C LEU A 366 13.87 2.05 -17.20
N LYS A 367 15.19 1.93 -17.30
CA LYS A 367 15.87 0.79 -17.91
C LYS A 367 16.45 -0.11 -16.84
N PHE A 368 16.30 -1.42 -17.01
CA PHE A 368 16.95 -2.41 -16.16
C PHE A 368 17.61 -3.49 -17.01
N GLN A 369 18.73 -3.99 -16.50
CA GLN A 369 19.52 -5.05 -17.12
C GLN A 369 19.91 -6.09 -16.07
N THR A 370 19.70 -7.36 -16.40
CA THR A 370 19.99 -8.52 -15.53
C THR A 370 21.23 -9.27 -15.99
N GLY A 371 22.36 -9.06 -15.35
CA GLY A 371 23.66 -9.59 -15.74
C GLY A 371 24.28 -8.83 -16.92
N SER A 372 25.57 -9.05 -17.14
CA SER A 372 26.40 -8.24 -18.05
C SER A 372 26.05 -8.38 -19.54
N ASN A 373 25.27 -9.41 -19.91
CA ASN A 373 24.99 -9.80 -21.30
C ASN A 373 23.50 -9.87 -21.66
N SER A 374 22.60 -9.44 -20.77
CA SER A 374 21.16 -9.40 -21.08
C SER A 374 20.80 -8.14 -21.87
N ALA A 375 19.68 -8.22 -22.60
CA ALA A 375 19.05 -7.04 -23.18
C ALA A 375 18.50 -6.15 -22.05
N PHE A 376 18.40 -4.85 -22.33
CA PHE A 376 17.70 -3.93 -21.45
C PHE A 376 16.19 -4.11 -21.63
N ASP A 377 15.50 -4.22 -20.51
CA ASP A 377 14.07 -4.00 -20.47
C ASP A 377 13.80 -2.53 -20.14
N VAL A 378 12.76 -1.97 -20.74
CA VAL A 378 12.44 -0.55 -20.66
C VAL A 378 10.99 -0.40 -20.20
N VAL A 379 10.78 0.35 -19.12
CA VAL A 379 9.46 0.74 -18.63
C VAL A 379 9.31 2.25 -18.77
N GLU A 380 8.21 2.70 -19.35
CA GLU A 380 7.91 4.13 -19.42
C GLU A 380 7.60 4.67 -18.03
N VAL A 381 8.18 5.83 -17.69
CA VAL A 381 7.94 6.54 -16.43
C VAL A 381 7.66 8.01 -16.69
N GLU A 382 6.89 8.64 -15.81
CA GLU A 382 6.58 10.06 -15.91
C GLU A 382 7.62 10.92 -15.17
N GLU A 383 7.66 12.22 -15.49
CA GLU A 383 8.54 13.16 -14.80
C GLU A 383 8.11 13.36 -13.33
N PRO A 384 9.05 13.27 -12.37
CA PRO A 384 8.74 13.41 -10.95
C PRO A 384 8.58 14.88 -10.55
N ALA A 385 7.52 15.16 -9.79
CA ALA A 385 7.30 16.40 -9.07
C ALA A 385 7.92 16.34 -7.67
N GLY A 386 9.24 16.49 -7.59
CA GLY A 386 9.97 16.56 -6.33
C GLY A 386 10.74 15.28 -6.00
N PRO A 387 10.85 14.91 -4.71
CA PRO A 387 11.65 13.75 -4.31
C PRO A 387 11.12 12.43 -4.88
N ALA A 388 12.04 11.58 -5.30
CA ALA A 388 11.81 10.19 -5.63
C ALA A 388 12.50 9.30 -4.58
N VAL A 389 11.93 8.12 -4.35
CA VAL A 389 12.40 7.12 -3.40
C VAL A 389 12.69 5.84 -4.18
N LEU A 390 13.96 5.46 -4.25
CA LEU A 390 14.38 4.17 -4.80
C LEU A 390 14.73 3.22 -3.65
N THR A 391 14.10 2.06 -3.66
CA THR A 391 14.30 0.98 -2.71
C THR A 391 14.87 -0.23 -3.43
N ILE A 392 15.97 -0.80 -2.92
CA ILE A 392 16.61 -2.00 -3.45
C ILE A 392 16.76 -3.00 -2.31
N GLY A 393 16.02 -4.10 -2.37
CA GLY A 393 16.11 -5.21 -1.43
C GLY A 393 16.86 -6.39 -2.04
N LEU A 394 17.78 -6.97 -1.27
CA LEU A 394 18.44 -8.23 -1.62
C LEU A 394 17.90 -9.32 -0.71
N GLY A 395 17.05 -10.18 -1.26
CA GLY A 395 16.47 -11.34 -0.59
C GLY A 395 17.34 -12.59 -0.70
N HIS A 396 16.85 -13.66 -0.08
CA HIS A 396 17.58 -14.92 -0.01
C HIS A 396 17.85 -15.52 -1.40
N LYS A 397 19.02 -16.16 -1.61
CA LYS A 397 19.46 -16.76 -2.90
C LYS A 397 19.63 -15.76 -4.05
N GLY A 398 19.96 -14.51 -3.77
CA GLY A 398 20.15 -13.50 -4.81
C GLY A 398 18.82 -13.07 -5.44
N ARG A 399 17.72 -13.08 -4.68
CA ARG A 399 16.49 -12.43 -5.14
C ARG A 399 16.70 -10.92 -5.05
N LEU A 400 16.50 -10.19 -6.15
CA LEU A 400 16.60 -8.72 -6.16
C LEU A 400 15.22 -8.11 -6.35
N ALA A 401 14.84 -7.20 -5.46
CA ALA A 401 13.63 -6.40 -5.61
C ALA A 401 14.00 -4.91 -5.69
N VAL A 402 13.54 -4.24 -6.73
CA VAL A 402 13.73 -2.80 -6.92
C VAL A 402 12.37 -2.14 -6.99
N VAL A 403 12.15 -1.10 -6.18
CA VAL A 403 10.91 -0.31 -6.17
C VAL A 403 11.26 1.16 -6.22
N LEU A 404 10.71 1.88 -7.19
CA LEU A 404 10.86 3.30 -7.38
C LEU A 404 9.51 3.98 -7.19
N ASP A 405 9.36 4.75 -6.12
CA ASP A 405 8.18 5.55 -5.83
C ASP A 405 8.47 7.03 -6.00
N TYR A 406 7.57 7.78 -6.63
CA TYR A 406 7.73 9.22 -6.85
C TYR A 406 6.38 9.92 -6.94
N THR A 407 6.35 11.23 -6.71
CA THR A 407 5.17 12.04 -7.03
C THR A 407 5.28 12.50 -8.47
N ARG A 408 4.21 12.43 -9.27
CA ARG A 408 4.15 12.90 -10.66
C ARG A 408 3.78 14.38 -10.73
N LEU A 409 4.02 15.03 -11.87
CA LEU A 409 3.62 16.44 -12.13
C LEU A 409 2.14 16.73 -11.88
N ASN A 410 1.26 15.75 -12.04
CA ASN A 410 -0.17 15.86 -11.76
C ASN A 410 -0.56 15.61 -10.28
N ALA A 411 0.43 15.57 -9.38
CA ALA A 411 0.29 15.23 -7.95
C ALA A 411 -0.24 13.82 -7.65
N ALA A 412 -0.32 12.93 -8.63
CA ALA A 412 -0.53 11.51 -8.40
C ALA A 412 0.78 10.82 -7.98
N LEU A 413 0.68 9.67 -7.31
CA LEU A 413 1.83 8.84 -7.01
C LEU A 413 2.15 7.98 -8.25
N GLY A 414 3.42 7.96 -8.65
CA GLY A 414 3.99 7.03 -9.61
C GLY A 414 4.82 5.99 -8.89
N SER A 415 4.78 4.76 -9.39
CA SER A 415 5.54 3.65 -8.84
C SER A 415 5.94 2.72 -9.96
N ALA A 416 7.18 2.25 -9.93
CA ALA A 416 7.71 1.23 -10.82
C ALA A 416 8.48 0.21 -9.98
N ALA A 417 8.24 -1.06 -10.22
CA ALA A 417 8.80 -2.14 -9.43
C ALA A 417 9.27 -3.24 -10.37
N TYR A 418 10.34 -3.88 -9.95
CA TYR A 418 11.01 -4.92 -10.69
C TYR A 418 11.54 -5.97 -9.71
N VAL A 419 11.22 -7.24 -9.96
CA VAL A 419 11.64 -8.35 -9.10
C VAL A 419 12.27 -9.44 -9.95
N VAL A 420 13.44 -9.90 -9.53
CA VAL A 420 14.17 -11.00 -10.16
C VAL A 420 14.46 -12.05 -9.10
N GLU A 421 13.92 -13.25 -9.27
CA GLU A 421 14.08 -14.34 -8.31
C GLU A 421 15.52 -14.89 -8.28
N ASP A 422 16.21 -14.91 -9.42
CA ASP A 422 17.62 -15.30 -9.54
C ASP A 422 18.39 -14.20 -10.29
N SER A 423 18.80 -13.17 -9.55
CA SER A 423 19.52 -12.00 -10.10
C SER A 423 20.94 -12.33 -10.55
N GLY A 424 21.48 -13.49 -10.16
CA GLY A 424 22.91 -13.77 -10.23
C GLY A 424 23.77 -12.92 -9.30
N CYS A 425 23.18 -12.07 -8.45
CA CYS A 425 23.91 -11.38 -7.39
C CYS A 425 24.38 -12.38 -6.32
N SER A 426 25.53 -12.08 -5.74
CA SER A 426 26.04 -12.76 -4.56
C SER A 426 25.28 -12.32 -3.30
N SER A 427 25.60 -12.93 -2.15
CA SER A 427 25.02 -12.56 -0.85
C SER A 427 25.46 -11.18 -0.35
N SER A 428 26.35 -10.48 -1.07
CA SER A 428 26.84 -9.15 -0.72
C SER A 428 27.30 -8.41 -1.96
N GLU A 429 26.59 -7.33 -2.33
CA GLU A 429 26.92 -6.51 -3.50
C GLU A 429 27.25 -5.06 -3.13
N GLU A 430 28.24 -4.47 -3.78
CA GLU A 430 28.46 -3.02 -3.71
C GLU A 430 27.47 -2.31 -4.64
N VAL A 431 26.54 -1.55 -4.09
CA VAL A 431 25.59 -0.75 -4.86
C VAL A 431 26.14 0.67 -5.01
N SER A 432 26.24 1.13 -6.25
CA SER A 432 26.64 2.50 -6.58
C SER A 432 25.49 3.27 -7.18
N PHE A 433 25.36 4.53 -6.75
CA PHE A 433 24.34 5.47 -7.22
C PHE A 433 25.05 6.72 -7.74
N GLN A 434 24.67 7.17 -8.94
CA GLN A 434 25.18 8.39 -9.57
C GLN A 434 24.03 9.24 -10.10
N GLY A 435 24.15 10.56 -10.01
CA GLY A 435 23.07 11.49 -10.33
C GLY A 435 22.09 11.70 -9.18
N VAL A 436 22.49 11.40 -7.93
CA VAL A 436 21.57 11.50 -6.77
C VAL A 436 21.27 12.96 -6.39
N GLY A 437 22.12 13.91 -6.79
CA GLY A 437 22.05 15.29 -6.35
C GLY A 437 22.47 15.48 -4.89
N SER A 438 22.84 16.71 -4.52
CA SER A 438 23.21 17.04 -3.15
C SER A 438 21.98 17.03 -2.22
N GLY A 439 22.15 16.51 -1.01
CA GLY A 439 21.07 16.40 -0.01
C GLY A 439 20.23 15.13 -0.15
N ALA A 440 20.59 14.23 -1.06
CA ALA A 440 20.04 12.88 -1.08
C ALA A 440 20.41 12.13 0.21
N THR A 441 19.58 11.16 0.58
CA THR A 441 19.80 10.38 1.81
C THR A 441 19.69 8.90 1.53
N LEU A 442 20.65 8.14 2.02
CA LEU A 442 20.71 6.68 1.89
C LEU A 442 20.58 6.04 3.28
N VAL A 443 19.69 5.07 3.38
CA VAL A 443 19.46 4.28 4.59
C VAL A 443 19.62 2.81 4.22
N VAL A 444 20.37 2.06 5.04
CA VAL A 444 20.51 0.61 4.94
C VAL A 444 19.75 -0.01 6.11
N THR A 445 18.89 -0.99 5.84
CA THR A 445 18.08 -1.67 6.86
C THR A 445 18.13 -3.18 6.65
N THR A 446 18.35 -3.94 7.72
CA THR A 446 18.20 -5.40 7.73
C THR A 446 16.72 -5.77 7.88
N LEU A 447 16.19 -6.54 6.95
CA LEU A 447 14.84 -7.11 6.99
C LEU A 447 14.84 -8.30 7.96
N GLY A 448 14.04 -8.22 9.02
CA GLY A 448 13.82 -9.32 9.96
C GLY A 448 14.51 -9.18 11.33
N GLU A 449 15.43 -8.24 11.52
CA GLU A 449 15.87 -7.88 12.86
C GLU A 449 14.84 -6.94 13.49
N SER A 450 14.05 -7.47 14.41
CA SER A 450 13.46 -6.62 15.45
C SER A 450 14.61 -5.91 16.18
N PRO A 451 14.50 -4.62 16.53
CA PRO A 451 15.57 -3.87 17.17
C PRO A 451 15.75 -4.34 18.62
N THR A 452 16.37 -5.50 18.79
CA THR A 452 16.98 -5.93 20.04
C THR A 452 18.42 -5.44 20.02
N ALA A 453 18.65 -4.33 20.72
CA ALA A 453 19.92 -3.77 21.16
C ALA A 453 21.17 -4.54 20.69
N VAL A 454 21.77 -4.08 19.58
CA VAL A 454 23.15 -4.43 19.25
C VAL A 454 24.05 -3.48 20.02
N SER A 455 24.51 -3.93 21.18
CA SER A 455 25.61 -3.27 21.88
C SER A 455 26.88 -3.36 21.03
N ALA A 456 27.35 -2.20 20.55
CA ALA A 456 28.72 -1.96 20.11
C ALA A 456 29.26 -0.70 20.79
#